data_AF-A0A8W8KEC8-F1
#
_entry.id   AF-A0A8W8KEC8-F1
#
_cell.length_a   1.000
_cell.length_b   1.000
_cell.length_c   1.000
_cell.angle_alpha   90.00
_cell.angle_beta   90.00
_cell.angle_gamma   90.00
#
_symmetry.space_group_name_H-M   'P 1'
#
loop_
_entity.id
_entity.type
_entity.pdbx_description
1 polymer ?
#
loop_
_entity_poly.entity_id
_entity_poly.type
_entity_poly.pdbx_seq_one_letter_code
_entity_poly.pdbx_strand_id
1 'polypeptide(L)'
;GGLSPSIQTLDQIRAIDRKQEVPHDGPMCDLLWSDPEDMQGWGVSPRGAGYLFGHDVVAQFNAANSIELICRAHQLVMEGYKWHFSETVLTVWSAPNYCYRCGNVAAILELDEHLDRDFTIFEAAPQESRGIPSKKPQPDYFL
;
A
#
# COMPACT_ATOMS: atom_id res chain seq x y z
N GLY A 1 -1.34 -3.31 0.02
CA GLY A 1 -1.72 -4.11 1.19
C GLY A 1 -1.11 -3.56 2.45
N GLY A 2 -1.28 -4.30 3.54
CA GLY A 2 -0.99 -3.86 4.90
C GLY A 2 -0.77 -5.05 5.81
N LEU A 3 -1.29 -5.02 7.03
CA LEU A 3 -1.04 -6.08 8.02
C LEU A 3 -1.95 -7.31 7.82
N SER A 4 -1.56 -8.43 8.43
CA SER A 4 -2.34 -9.68 8.46
C SER A 4 -2.64 -10.10 9.90
N PRO A 5 -3.86 -10.59 10.22
CA PRO A 5 -4.15 -11.17 11.52
C PRO A 5 -3.33 -12.45 11.80
N SER A 6 -2.76 -13.06 10.75
CA SER A 6 -1.91 -14.26 10.86
C SER A 6 -0.43 -13.92 11.07
N ILE A 7 -0.06 -12.64 11.10
CA ILE A 7 1.34 -12.19 11.19
C ILE A 7 1.47 -11.20 12.35
N GLN A 8 2.18 -11.64 13.38
CA GLN A 8 2.54 -10.84 14.55
C GLN A 8 3.99 -10.35 14.49
N THR A 9 4.87 -11.10 13.81
CA THR A 9 6.30 -10.76 13.73
C THR A 9 6.83 -10.74 12.30
N LEU A 10 7.91 -9.97 12.08
CA LEU A 10 8.63 -9.94 10.80
C LEU A 10 9.19 -11.31 10.40
N ASP A 11 9.53 -12.17 11.37
CA ASP A 11 10.04 -13.52 11.08
C ASP A 11 9.00 -14.40 10.39
N GLN A 12 7.72 -14.23 10.73
CA GLN A 12 6.64 -14.95 10.05
C GLN A 12 6.55 -14.55 8.58
N ILE A 13 6.83 -13.28 8.24
CA ILE A 13 6.90 -12.82 6.84
C ILE A 13 8.06 -13.50 6.12
N ARG A 14 9.24 -13.61 6.76
CA ARG A 14 10.44 -14.26 6.18
C ARG A 14 10.20 -15.73 5.88
N ALA A 15 9.31 -16.39 6.61
CA ALA A 15 8.98 -17.80 6.45
C ALA A 15 7.94 -18.09 5.34
N ILE A 16 7.32 -17.07 4.74
CA ILE A 16 6.31 -17.27 3.69
C ILE A 16 6.99 -17.82 2.41
N ASP A 17 6.51 -18.97 1.92
CA ASP A 17 6.85 -19.40 0.56
C ASP A 17 6.14 -18.52 -0.46
N ARG A 18 6.84 -17.53 -0.98
CA ARG A 18 6.28 -16.52 -1.89
C ARG A 18 6.39 -16.88 -3.37
N LYS A 19 6.96 -18.04 -3.73
CA LYS A 19 7.16 -18.44 -5.14
C LYS A 19 5.96 -19.20 -5.69
N GLN A 20 4.79 -18.59 -5.54
CA GLN A 20 3.51 -19.13 -5.95
C GLN A 20 2.58 -18.00 -6.37
N GLU A 21 1.46 -18.36 -6.99
CA GLU A 21 0.36 -17.42 -7.22
C GLU A 21 -0.15 -16.89 -5.88
N VAL A 22 -0.61 -15.63 -5.85
CA VAL A 22 -1.15 -15.05 -4.62
C VAL A 22 -2.40 -15.86 -4.22
N PRO A 23 -2.42 -16.50 -3.03
CA PRO A 23 -3.59 -17.25 -2.60
C PRO A 23 -4.80 -16.32 -2.38
N HIS A 24 -6.01 -16.89 -2.35
CA HIS A 24 -7.23 -16.11 -2.09
C HIS A 24 -7.34 -15.65 -0.62
N ASP A 25 -6.66 -16.32 0.30
CA ASP A 25 -6.64 -16.01 1.73
C ASP A 25 -5.25 -16.22 2.35
N GLY A 26 -5.13 -15.91 3.65
CA GLY A 26 -3.93 -16.15 4.41
C GLY A 26 -2.86 -15.04 4.30
N PRO A 27 -1.69 -15.25 4.93
CA PRO A 27 -0.75 -14.18 5.25
C PRO A 27 -0.20 -13.46 4.01
N MET A 28 0.04 -14.17 2.90
CA MET A 28 0.51 -13.56 1.66
C MET A 28 -0.57 -12.68 1.00
N CYS A 29 -1.82 -13.14 0.99
CA CYS A 29 -2.96 -12.38 0.48
C CYS A 29 -3.14 -11.09 1.30
N ASP A 30 -3.20 -11.21 2.62
CA ASP A 30 -3.42 -10.10 3.54
C ASP A 30 -2.35 -9.01 3.41
N LEU A 31 -1.06 -9.40 3.33
CA LEU A 31 0.04 -8.44 3.12
C LEU A 31 -0.14 -7.59 1.86
N LEU A 32 -0.78 -8.14 0.83
CA LEU A 32 -1.01 -7.48 -0.45
C LEU A 32 -2.34 -6.72 -0.52
N TRP A 33 -3.36 -7.14 0.24
CA TRP A 33 -4.73 -6.63 0.10
C TRP A 33 -5.32 -5.88 1.31
N SER A 34 -4.74 -6.01 2.50
CA SER A 34 -5.28 -5.34 3.69
C SER A 34 -5.09 -3.82 3.68
N ASP A 35 -6.01 -3.10 4.32
CA ASP A 35 -6.09 -1.63 4.34
C ASP A 35 -6.24 -1.05 5.77
N PRO A 36 -5.59 0.08 6.10
CA PRO A 36 -5.85 0.80 7.33
C PRO A 36 -7.24 1.45 7.31
N GLU A 37 -7.97 1.39 8.43
CA GLU A 37 -9.28 2.04 8.61
C GLU A 37 -9.40 2.65 10.01
N ASP A 38 -10.15 3.75 10.16
CA ASP A 38 -10.38 4.40 11.46
C ASP A 38 -11.34 3.59 12.35
N MET A 39 -10.80 2.50 12.87
CA MET A 39 -11.50 1.52 13.70
C MET A 39 -10.55 0.90 14.74
N GLN A 40 -11.09 0.00 15.55
CA GLN A 40 -10.34 -0.83 16.48
C GLN A 40 -10.35 -2.30 16.01
N GLY A 41 -9.21 -2.97 16.13
CA GLY A 41 -9.04 -4.38 15.79
C GLY A 41 -9.03 -4.63 14.27
N TRP A 42 -9.62 -5.76 13.89
CA TRP A 42 -9.69 -6.24 12.50
C TRP A 42 -11.11 -6.19 11.97
N GLY A 43 -11.26 -5.83 10.70
CA GLY A 43 -12.52 -5.89 9.95
C GLY A 43 -12.34 -6.67 8.65
N VAL A 44 -13.43 -7.22 8.10
CA VAL A 44 -13.38 -7.87 6.79
C VAL A 44 -13.24 -6.79 5.71
N SER A 45 -12.31 -6.96 4.77
CA SER A 45 -12.14 -6.02 3.68
C SER A 45 -13.37 -6.02 2.74
N PRO A 46 -13.94 -4.85 2.41
CA PRO A 46 -15.03 -4.76 1.45
C PRO A 46 -14.54 -5.02 0.00
N ARG A 47 -13.23 -5.15 -0.23
CA ARG A 47 -12.65 -5.46 -1.54
C ARG A 47 -12.72 -6.95 -1.91
N GLY A 48 -13.14 -7.80 -0.97
CA GLY A 48 -13.23 -9.26 -1.16
C GLY A 48 -11.94 -10.04 -0.89
N ALA A 49 -10.85 -9.37 -0.49
CA ALA A 49 -9.59 -9.98 -0.09
C ALA A 49 -8.89 -9.14 0.99
N GLY A 50 -8.17 -9.79 1.91
CA GLY A 50 -7.50 -9.14 3.04
C GLY A 50 -8.46 -8.61 4.12
N TYR A 51 -7.93 -7.76 5.00
CA TYR A 51 -8.63 -7.22 6.15
C TYR A 51 -8.48 -5.69 6.26
N LEU A 52 -9.42 -5.07 6.96
CA LEU A 52 -9.24 -3.74 7.54
C LEU A 52 -8.51 -3.88 8.87
N PHE A 53 -7.58 -2.97 9.17
CA PHE A 53 -6.87 -2.94 10.45
C PHE A 53 -6.87 -1.56 11.09
N GLY A 54 -7.10 -1.54 12.40
CA GLY A 54 -7.15 -0.35 13.23
C GLY A 54 -5.81 0.09 13.82
N HIS A 55 -5.84 1.25 14.48
CA HIS A 55 -4.70 1.85 15.14
C HIS A 55 -4.05 0.97 16.23
N ASP A 56 -4.86 0.21 16.98
CA ASP A 56 -4.41 -0.69 18.04
C ASP A 56 -3.65 -1.91 17.50
N VAL A 57 -4.05 -2.42 16.34
CA VAL A 57 -3.33 -3.48 15.63
C VAL A 57 -1.94 -3.00 15.21
N VAL A 58 -1.86 -1.79 14.66
CA VAL A 58 -0.58 -1.17 14.28
C VAL A 58 0.31 -0.95 15.49
N ALA A 59 -0.23 -0.40 16.58
CA ALA A 59 0.53 -0.16 17.80
C ALA A 59 1.14 -1.46 18.35
N GLN A 60 0.37 -2.55 18.38
CA GLN A 60 0.85 -3.87 18.82
C GLN A 60 1.94 -4.42 17.89
N PHE A 61 1.72 -4.36 16.57
CA PHE A 61 2.68 -4.86 15.59
C PHE A 61 4.00 -4.08 15.64
N ASN A 62 3.93 -2.74 15.67
CA ASN A 62 5.10 -1.87 15.74
C ASN A 62 5.90 -2.11 17.03
N ALA A 63 5.23 -2.23 18.18
CA ALA A 63 5.88 -2.53 19.45
C ALA A 63 6.57 -3.90 19.45
N ALA A 64 5.90 -4.94 18.94
CA ALA A 64 6.44 -6.29 18.87
C ALA A 64 7.66 -6.41 17.94
N ASN A 65 7.77 -5.55 16.94
CA ASN A 65 8.80 -5.62 15.90
C ASN A 65 9.83 -4.49 15.97
N SER A 66 9.71 -3.57 16.95
CA SER A 66 10.55 -2.37 17.06
C SER A 66 10.59 -1.55 15.76
N ILE A 67 9.40 -1.30 15.20
CA ILE A 67 9.20 -0.48 13.99
C ILE A 67 8.48 0.80 14.37
N GLU A 68 8.88 1.92 13.76
CA GLU A 68 8.23 3.22 13.98
C GLU A 68 7.17 3.54 12.92
N LEU A 69 7.36 3.06 11.69
CA LEU A 69 6.55 3.40 10.53
C LEU A 69 6.26 2.19 9.64
N ILE A 70 4.99 1.99 9.30
CA ILE A 70 4.56 1.14 8.19
C ILE A 70 4.31 2.02 6.96
N CYS A 71 5.16 1.92 5.95
CA CYS A 71 4.95 2.57 4.65
C CYS A 71 4.30 1.59 3.66
N ARG A 72 3.21 1.99 3.02
CA ARG A 72 2.39 1.14 2.14
C ARG A 72 1.77 1.93 0.98
N ALA A 73 1.13 1.23 0.03
CA ALA A 73 0.49 1.83 -1.15
C ALA A 73 -0.98 1.41 -1.28
N HIS A 74 -1.41 0.86 -2.42
CA HIS A 74 -2.70 0.15 -2.66
C HIS A 74 -4.02 0.94 -2.53
N GLN A 75 -4.17 1.86 -1.58
CA GLN A 75 -5.29 2.81 -1.54
C GLN A 75 -4.93 4.06 -2.36
N LEU A 76 -5.80 4.41 -3.31
CA LEU A 76 -5.73 5.70 -3.98
C LEU A 76 -5.93 6.83 -2.97
N VAL A 77 -5.02 7.81 -2.99
CA VAL A 77 -5.07 9.03 -2.19
C VAL A 77 -4.91 10.23 -3.13
N MET A 78 -5.74 11.25 -2.94
CA MET A 78 -5.86 12.35 -3.91
C MET A 78 -4.63 13.25 -3.90
N GLU A 79 -4.01 13.39 -2.74
CA GLU A 79 -2.86 14.22 -2.43
C GLU A 79 -1.52 13.49 -2.68
N GLY A 80 -1.56 12.28 -3.24
CA GLY A 80 -0.38 11.45 -3.50
C GLY A 80 0.14 10.69 -2.29
N TYR A 81 -0.06 11.19 -1.06
CA TYR A 81 0.19 10.43 0.17
C TYR A 81 -0.84 10.75 1.26
N LYS A 82 -0.94 9.87 2.27
CA LYS A 82 -1.82 10.06 3.43
C LYS A 82 -1.24 9.40 4.68
N TRP A 83 -1.19 10.15 5.78
CA TRP A 83 -0.89 9.61 7.09
C TRP A 83 -2.14 9.02 7.75
N HIS A 84 -1.94 7.92 8.48
CA HIS A 84 -2.95 7.27 9.32
C HIS A 84 -2.38 7.08 10.73
N PHE A 85 -3.28 6.97 11.71
CA PHE A 85 -2.97 6.54 13.09
C PHE A 85 -1.80 7.28 13.72
N SER A 86 -1.92 8.60 13.86
CA SER A 86 -0.86 9.45 14.45
C SER A 86 0.51 9.24 13.78
N GLU A 87 0.51 9.19 12.45
CA GLU A 87 1.71 9.08 11.59
C GLU A 87 2.51 7.77 11.73
N THR A 88 1.87 6.71 12.25
CA THR A 88 2.49 5.37 12.34
C THR A 88 2.29 4.52 11.08
N VAL A 89 1.36 4.92 10.19
CA VAL A 89 1.17 4.32 8.87
C VAL A 89 1.10 5.41 7.81
N LEU A 90 1.82 5.21 6.71
CA LEU A 90 1.82 6.10 5.55
C LEU A 90 1.36 5.34 4.32
N THR A 91 0.34 5.85 3.65
CA THR A 91 -0.03 5.43 2.30
C THR A 91 0.63 6.37 1.29
N VAL A 92 1.40 5.83 0.34
CA VAL A 92 2.01 6.55 -0.80
C VAL A 92 1.42 6.03 -2.11
N TRP A 93 1.10 6.94 -3.02
CA TRP A 93 0.57 6.67 -4.33
C TRP A 93 1.34 7.41 -5.41
N SER A 94 1.98 6.68 -6.34
CA SER A 94 2.91 7.25 -7.31
C SER A 94 2.39 7.26 -8.76
N ALA A 95 1.07 7.04 -8.98
CA ALA A 95 0.45 7.07 -10.31
C ALA A 95 -0.51 8.26 -10.44
N PRO A 96 -0.08 9.40 -11.01
CA PRO A 96 -0.91 10.60 -11.10
C PRO A 96 -2.03 10.43 -12.12
N ASN A 97 -3.16 11.08 -11.88
CA ASN A 97 -4.40 10.95 -12.65
C ASN A 97 -4.72 9.48 -12.96
N TYR A 98 -4.85 8.68 -11.90
CA TYR A 98 -5.06 7.25 -11.99
C TYR A 98 -6.24 6.92 -12.92
N CYS A 99 -6.03 5.92 -13.79
CA CYS A 99 -6.97 5.50 -14.83
C CYS A 99 -7.46 6.65 -15.74
N TYR A 100 -6.71 7.75 -15.86
CA TYR A 100 -7.07 8.96 -16.61
C TYR A 100 -8.37 9.64 -16.16
N ARG A 101 -8.83 9.34 -14.94
CA ARG A 101 -10.16 9.76 -14.45
C ARG A 101 -10.14 10.30 -13.04
N CYS A 102 -9.22 9.83 -12.20
CA CYS A 102 -9.25 10.15 -10.77
C CYS A 102 -8.76 11.57 -10.46
N GLY A 103 -7.86 12.14 -11.28
CA GLY A 103 -7.34 13.49 -11.06
C GLY A 103 -6.44 13.66 -9.83
N ASN A 104 -6.00 12.57 -9.19
CA ASN A 104 -5.06 12.61 -8.07
C ASN A 104 -3.67 13.08 -8.51
N VAL A 105 -2.91 13.69 -7.61
CA VAL A 105 -1.46 13.84 -7.76
C VAL A 105 -0.76 12.56 -7.31
N ALA A 106 0.55 12.49 -7.52
CA ALA A 106 1.39 11.39 -7.10
C ALA A 106 2.50 11.87 -6.17
N ALA A 107 2.99 10.97 -5.33
CA ALA A 107 4.06 11.23 -4.38
C ALA A 107 5.16 10.16 -4.45
N ILE A 108 6.36 10.56 -4.06
CA ILE A 108 7.49 9.69 -3.68
C ILE A 108 7.87 10.08 -2.25
N LEU A 109 8.04 9.08 -1.38
CA LEU A 109 8.68 9.28 -0.07
C LEU A 109 10.18 9.10 -0.25
N GLU A 110 10.95 10.11 0.12
CA GLU A 110 12.41 10.06 0.19
C GLU A 110 12.82 9.93 1.66
N LEU A 111 13.73 8.99 1.93
CA LEU A 111 14.32 8.77 3.25
C LEU A 111 15.82 8.95 3.10
N ASP A 112 16.41 9.83 3.90
CA ASP A 112 17.85 10.02 3.90
C ASP A 112 18.57 9.04 4.84
N GLU A 113 19.88 9.25 5.02
CA GLU A 113 20.73 8.44 5.90
C GLU A 113 20.40 8.55 7.39
N HIS A 114 19.64 9.56 7.79
CA HIS A 114 19.13 9.77 9.15
C HIS A 114 17.67 9.33 9.30
N LEU A 115 17.07 8.77 8.25
CA LEU A 115 15.65 8.44 8.15
C LEU A 115 14.73 9.66 8.22
N ASP A 116 15.27 10.85 7.96
CA ASP A 116 14.47 12.05 7.78
C ASP A 116 13.65 11.90 6.50
N ARG A 117 12.41 12.42 6.55
CA ARG A 117 11.36 12.12 5.58
C ARG A 117 11.08 13.35 4.74
N ASP A 118 11.21 13.23 3.43
CA ASP A 118 10.77 14.26 2.47
C ASP A 118 9.82 13.67 1.43
N PHE A 119 9.05 14.53 0.79
CA PHE A 119 8.07 14.14 -0.23
C PHE A 119 8.24 14.92 -1.52
N THR A 120 8.51 14.19 -2.60
CA THR A 120 8.42 14.72 -3.96
C THR A 120 7.02 14.49 -4.51
N ILE A 121 6.25 15.57 -4.69
CA ILE A 121 4.89 15.54 -5.25
C ILE A 121 4.92 15.92 -6.73
N PHE A 122 4.21 15.18 -7.57
CA PHE A 122 4.19 15.40 -9.02
C PHE A 122 2.84 15.10 -9.66
N GLU A 123 2.57 15.80 -10.76
CA GLU A 123 1.36 15.64 -11.56
C GLU A 123 1.59 14.74 -12.78
N ALA A 124 0.51 14.43 -13.50
CA ALA A 124 0.60 13.65 -14.72
C ALA A 124 1.33 14.46 -15.81
N ALA A 125 2.34 13.86 -16.43
CA ALA A 125 3.06 14.52 -17.53
C ALA A 125 2.09 14.93 -18.66
N PRO A 126 2.35 16.08 -19.34
CA PRO A 126 1.57 16.53 -20.49
C PRO A 126 1.41 15.44 -21.55
N GLN A 127 0.29 15.45 -22.28
CA GLN A 127 0.02 14.39 -23.25
C GLN A 127 1.02 14.37 -24.42
N GLU A 128 1.61 15.51 -24.76
CA GLU A 128 2.62 15.67 -25.82
C GLU A 128 3.96 14.98 -25.48
N SER A 129 4.30 14.82 -24.20
CA SER A 129 5.51 14.14 -23.75
C SER A 129 5.31 12.65 -23.50
N ARG A 130 4.06 12.16 -23.59
CA ARG A 130 3.76 10.73 -23.51
C ARG A 130 4.06 10.12 -24.88
N GLY A 131 5.27 9.60 -25.04
CA GLY A 131 5.58 8.75 -26.20
C GLY A 131 4.46 7.72 -26.36
N ILE A 132 3.88 7.63 -27.56
CA ILE A 132 2.76 6.73 -27.84
C ILE A 132 3.19 5.33 -27.41
N PRO A 133 2.59 4.72 -26.36
CA PRO A 133 2.90 3.36 -26.02
C PRO A 133 2.57 2.53 -27.26
N SER A 134 3.53 1.76 -27.78
CA SER A 134 3.23 0.78 -28.82
C SER A 134 1.99 0.01 -28.36
N LYS A 135 0.92 -0.02 -29.15
CA LYS A 135 -0.27 -0.83 -28.88
C LYS A 135 0.17 -2.29 -28.81
N LYS A 136 0.67 -2.73 -27.66
CA LYS A 136 0.81 -4.15 -27.37
C LYS A 136 -0.62 -4.64 -27.13
N PRO A 137 -1.03 -5.74 -27.78
CA PRO A 137 -2.35 -6.31 -27.55
C PRO A 137 -2.55 -6.51 -26.05
N GLN A 138 -3.76 -6.19 -25.58
CA GLN A 138 -4.16 -6.39 -24.20
C GLN A 138 -3.98 -7.88 -23.90
N PRO A 139 -3.14 -8.25 -22.91
CA PRO A 139 -2.95 -9.65 -22.59
C PRO A 139 -4.25 -10.21 -21.98
N ASP A 140 -4.64 -11.41 -22.42
CA ASP A 140 -5.95 -12.03 -22.16
C ASP A 140 -6.27 -12.34 -20.68
N TYR A 141 -5.37 -12.07 -19.74
CA TYR A 141 -5.55 -12.43 -18.33
C TYR A 141 -6.42 -11.44 -17.53
N PHE A 142 -6.88 -10.34 -18.15
CA PHE A 142 -7.76 -9.34 -17.51
C PHE A 142 -9.23 -9.41 -17.98
N LEU A 143 -9.65 -10.53 -18.59
CA LEU A 143 -11.04 -10.82 -18.95
C LEU A 143 -11.68 -11.81 -17.97
#